data_AF-A0A498Q1Q5-F1
#
_entry.id   AF-A0A498Q1Q5-F1
#
_cell.length_a   1.000
_cell.length_b   1.000
_cell.length_c   1.000
_cell.angle_alpha   90.00
_cell.angle_beta   90.00
_cell.angle_gamma   90.00
#
_symmetry.space_group_name_H-M   'P 1'
#
loop_
_entity.id
_entity.type
_entity.pdbx_description
1 polymer ?
#
loop_
_entity_poly.entity_id
_entity_poly.type
_entity_poly.pdbx_seq_one_letter_code
_entity_poly.pdbx_strand_id
1 'polypeptide(L)'
;MLTALRETGFITYQPADHIDVANAAIVITGGSLPADAGNQGASVARFAAALAPHGSGTVLAGRDGSSTGSAAVAVTRADAGMAATISTVDDVDLAPGRITAILALHDLINGGHPAHYGTGHGATSVTVPQ
;
A
#
# COMPACT_ATOMS: atom_id res chain seq x y z
N MET A 1 -17.33 12.11 8.95
CA MET A 1 -16.64 11.49 7.79
C MET A 1 -17.22 10.13 7.43
N LEU A 2 -17.33 9.16 8.35
CA LEU A 2 -17.97 7.85 8.06
C LEU A 2 -19.44 7.95 7.66
N THR A 3 -20.22 8.86 8.27
CA THR A 3 -21.63 9.08 7.93
C THR A 3 -21.82 9.39 6.44
N ALA A 4 -20.97 10.26 5.88
CA ALA A 4 -21.03 10.62 4.47
C ALA A 4 -20.65 9.44 3.55
N LEU A 5 -19.68 8.61 3.94
CA LEU A 5 -19.31 7.40 3.19
C LEU A 5 -20.42 6.33 3.21
N ARG A 6 -21.16 6.23 4.32
CA ARG A 6 -22.34 5.37 4.42
C ARG A 6 -23.49 5.88 3.56
N GLU A 7 -23.79 7.16 3.65
CA GLU A 7 -24.87 7.80 2.87
C GLU A 7 -24.65 7.71 1.36
N THR A 8 -23.38 7.70 0.92
CA THR A 8 -23.00 7.53 -0.49
C THR A 8 -22.86 6.06 -0.91
N GLY A 9 -23.08 5.10 0.00
CA GLY A 9 -23.09 3.67 -0.31
C GLY A 9 -21.71 3.02 -0.42
N PHE A 10 -20.63 3.71 -0.05
CA PHE A 10 -19.28 3.14 -0.11
C PHE A 10 -19.00 2.17 1.04
N ILE A 11 -19.66 2.34 2.20
CA ILE A 11 -19.52 1.46 3.36
C ILE A 11 -20.90 1.20 3.99
N THR A 12 -21.04 0.08 4.69
CA THR A 12 -22.22 -0.23 5.51
C THR A 12 -21.79 -0.40 6.97
N TYR A 13 -22.48 0.28 7.89
CA TYR A 13 -22.31 0.09 9.34
C TYR A 13 -23.59 0.52 10.08
N GLN A 14 -23.88 -0.12 11.19
CA GLN A 14 -24.96 0.26 12.09
C GLN A 14 -24.48 1.35 13.05
N PRO A 15 -25.31 2.34 13.42
CA PRO A 15 -24.92 3.37 14.39
C PRO A 15 -24.46 2.84 15.76
N ALA A 16 -24.85 1.60 16.10
CA ALA A 16 -24.45 0.90 17.31
C ALA A 16 -23.16 0.07 17.15
N ASP A 17 -22.63 -0.06 15.94
CA ASP A 17 -21.37 -0.77 15.71
C ASP A 17 -20.23 -0.04 16.41
N HIS A 18 -19.49 -0.75 17.26
CA HIS A 18 -18.25 -0.23 17.81
C HIS A 18 -17.18 -0.30 16.72
N ILE A 19 -16.82 0.88 16.19
CA ILE A 19 -15.73 0.99 15.21
C ILE A 19 -14.45 1.20 16.01
N ASP A 20 -13.70 0.11 16.18
CA ASP A 20 -12.36 0.15 16.78
C ASP A 20 -11.38 0.97 15.95
N VAL A 21 -10.23 1.29 16.56
CA VAL A 21 -9.14 1.97 15.85
C VAL A 21 -8.69 1.17 14.63
N ALA A 22 -8.39 1.87 13.53
CA ALA A 22 -7.87 1.22 12.33
C ALA A 22 -6.57 0.50 12.64
N ASN A 23 -6.52 -0.80 12.40
CA ASN A 23 -5.37 -1.66 12.70
C ASN A 23 -4.59 -2.05 11.43
N ALA A 24 -4.95 -1.52 10.26
CA ALA A 24 -4.31 -1.84 8.99
C ALA A 24 -4.52 -0.71 7.98
N ALA A 25 -3.60 -0.55 7.03
CA ALA A 25 -3.67 0.49 6.01
C ALA A 25 -3.23 0.02 4.61
N ILE A 26 -3.93 0.52 3.58
CA ILE A 26 -3.46 0.48 2.19
C ILE A 26 -3.37 1.92 1.70
N VAL A 27 -2.17 2.34 1.32
CA VAL A 27 -1.91 3.64 0.70
C VAL A 27 -1.86 3.43 -0.80
N ILE A 28 -2.85 3.94 -1.53
CA ILE A 28 -2.88 3.87 -2.99
C ILE A 28 -2.27 5.16 -3.55
N THR A 29 -1.22 5.02 -4.36
CA THR A 29 -0.51 6.12 -5.00
C THR A 29 -0.71 6.12 -6.53
N GLY A 30 -0.09 7.09 -7.19
CA GLY A 30 -0.04 7.19 -8.64
C GLY A 30 0.87 6.15 -9.31
N GLY A 31 1.21 6.42 -10.57
CA GLY A 31 2.16 5.61 -11.35
C GLY A 31 3.56 6.24 -11.36
N SER A 32 4.21 6.21 -12.52
CA SER A 32 5.46 6.92 -12.75
C SER A 32 5.36 8.42 -12.43
N LEU A 33 6.45 9.00 -11.94
CA LEU A 33 6.58 10.44 -11.75
C LEU A 33 7.56 11.03 -12.78
N PRO A 34 7.34 12.29 -13.23
CA PRO A 34 8.30 12.98 -14.07
C PRO A 34 9.59 13.30 -13.29
N ALA A 35 10.69 13.55 -14.02
CA ALA A 35 12.00 13.78 -13.41
C ALA A 35 12.07 15.01 -12.48
N ASP A 36 11.19 15.99 -12.70
CA ASP A 36 11.07 17.23 -11.91
C ASP A 36 10.02 17.15 -10.80
N ALA A 37 9.47 15.96 -10.51
CA ALA A 37 8.51 15.75 -9.41
C ALA A 37 9.09 15.99 -8.01
N GLY A 38 10.40 16.25 -7.90
CA GLY A 38 11.08 16.49 -6.64
C GLY A 38 10.89 15.33 -5.65
N ASN A 39 10.49 15.64 -4.42
CA ASN A 39 10.36 14.67 -3.34
C ASN A 39 8.97 13.99 -3.25
N GLN A 40 8.09 14.13 -4.24
CA GLN A 40 6.72 13.61 -4.17
C GLN A 40 6.66 12.12 -3.79
N GLY A 41 7.33 11.24 -4.53
CA GLY A 41 7.29 9.80 -4.23
C GLY A 41 7.93 9.48 -2.89
N ALA A 42 9.00 10.17 -2.52
CA ALA A 42 9.66 9.98 -1.22
C ALA A 42 8.79 10.46 -0.03
N SER A 43 7.97 11.49 -0.22
CA SER A 43 7.01 11.94 0.79
C SER A 43 5.89 10.90 1.00
N VAL A 44 5.36 10.32 -0.09
CA VAL A 44 4.34 9.27 0.00
C VAL A 44 4.91 7.98 0.62
N ALA A 45 6.13 7.59 0.22
CA ALA A 45 6.83 6.43 0.79
C ALA A 45 7.02 6.57 2.31
N ARG A 46 7.51 7.73 2.77
CA ARG A 46 7.69 8.00 4.21
C ARG A 46 6.37 8.06 4.96
N PHE A 47 5.34 8.64 4.35
CA PHE A 47 4.00 8.66 4.94
C PHE A 47 3.48 7.22 5.15
N ALA A 48 3.57 6.36 4.13
CA ALA A 48 3.17 4.96 4.25
C ALA A 48 4.00 4.22 5.32
N ALA A 49 5.32 4.38 5.32
CA ALA A 49 6.20 3.75 6.31
C ALA A 49 5.89 4.21 7.74
N ALA A 50 5.54 5.48 7.93
CA ALA A 50 5.17 6.04 9.24
C ALA A 50 3.87 5.44 9.80
N LEU A 51 3.02 4.82 8.98
CA LEU A 51 1.83 4.09 9.47
C LEU A 51 2.18 2.72 10.06
N ALA A 52 3.30 2.11 9.66
CA ALA A 52 3.66 0.74 10.03
C ALA A 52 3.71 0.48 11.55
N PRO A 53 4.27 1.37 12.39
CA PRO A 53 4.31 1.16 13.85
C PRO A 53 2.94 1.28 14.54
N HIS A 54 1.90 1.71 13.83
CA HIS A 54 0.59 2.04 14.40
C HIS A 54 -0.51 1.04 14.04
N GLY A 55 -0.17 -0.09 13.40
CA GLY A 55 -1.12 -1.15 13.08
C GLY A 55 -0.44 -2.49 12.81
N SER A 56 -1.24 -3.52 12.54
CA SER A 56 -0.78 -4.87 12.19
C SER A 56 -0.32 -5.02 10.74
N GLY A 57 -0.50 -4.03 9.88
CA GLY A 57 0.00 -4.10 8.50
C GLY A 57 -0.23 -2.84 7.68
N THR A 58 0.76 -2.49 6.86
CA THR A 58 0.67 -1.40 5.89
C THR A 58 1.15 -1.86 4.52
N VAL A 59 0.35 -1.58 3.48
CA VAL A 59 0.68 -1.82 2.08
C VAL A 59 0.75 -0.49 1.33
N LEU A 60 1.83 -0.23 0.61
CA LEU A 60 1.93 0.85 -0.37
C LEU A 60 1.70 0.29 -1.77
N ALA A 61 0.63 0.73 -2.43
CA ALA A 61 0.20 0.19 -3.71
C ALA A 61 0.20 1.30 -4.78
N GLY A 62 0.81 1.06 -5.93
CA GLY A 62 0.91 2.06 -7.00
C GLY A 62 0.41 1.53 -8.35
N ARG A 63 0.06 2.45 -9.25
CA ARG A 63 -0.29 2.12 -10.64
C ARG A 63 0.95 1.77 -11.47
N ASP A 64 0.74 1.41 -12.73
CA ASP A 64 1.79 1.22 -13.71
C ASP A 64 2.88 2.32 -13.65
N GLY A 65 4.13 1.89 -13.68
CA GLY A 65 5.32 2.74 -13.54
C GLY A 65 5.65 3.21 -12.11
N SER A 66 4.84 2.89 -11.10
CA SER A 66 5.10 3.28 -9.69
C SER A 66 6.38 2.67 -9.09
N SER A 67 6.84 1.55 -9.65
CA SER A 67 8.08 0.87 -9.29
C SER A 67 9.32 1.41 -10.02
N THR A 68 9.24 2.60 -10.64
CA THR A 68 10.35 3.19 -11.40
C THR A 68 10.73 4.59 -10.91
N GLY A 69 11.99 4.97 -11.14
CA GLY A 69 12.48 6.32 -10.88
C GLY A 69 12.27 6.77 -9.43
N SER A 70 11.71 7.97 -9.26
CA SER A 70 11.42 8.58 -7.96
C SER A 70 9.99 8.31 -7.46
N ALA A 71 9.22 7.43 -8.11
CA ALA A 71 7.88 7.07 -7.69
C ALA A 71 7.88 6.31 -6.34
N ALA A 72 6.76 6.36 -5.62
CA ALA A 72 6.74 5.97 -4.20
C ALA A 72 7.10 4.49 -3.97
N VAL A 73 6.61 3.57 -4.84
CA VAL A 73 6.94 2.14 -4.72
C VAL A 73 8.43 1.90 -4.98
N ALA A 74 9.02 2.54 -6.00
CA ALA A 74 10.47 2.48 -6.24
C ALA A 74 11.28 2.98 -5.03
N VAL A 75 10.90 4.14 -4.48
CA VAL A 75 11.61 4.73 -3.34
C VAL A 75 11.53 3.84 -2.10
N THR A 76 10.35 3.28 -1.79
CA THR A 76 10.19 2.34 -0.68
C THR A 76 11.06 1.10 -0.86
N ARG A 77 11.08 0.49 -2.06
CA ARG A 77 11.87 -0.72 -2.33
C ARG A 77 13.39 -0.47 -2.30
N ALA A 78 13.82 0.75 -2.64
CA ALA A 78 15.24 1.11 -2.66
C ALA A 78 15.81 1.46 -1.28
N ASP A 79 14.96 1.79 -0.30
CA ASP A 79 15.36 2.10 1.07
C ASP A 79 15.14 0.89 1.97
N ALA A 80 16.22 0.30 2.48
CA ALA A 80 16.15 -0.91 3.30
C ALA A 80 15.32 -0.76 4.58
N GLY A 81 15.25 0.43 5.17
CA GLY A 81 14.43 0.70 6.36
C GLY A 81 12.95 0.70 6.03
N MET A 82 12.55 1.38 4.95
CA MET A 82 11.16 1.40 4.49
C MET A 82 10.73 0.01 3.95
N ALA A 83 11.57 -0.64 3.15
CA ALA A 83 11.34 -1.98 2.61
C ALA A 83 11.09 -3.02 3.70
N ALA A 84 11.80 -2.93 4.82
CA ALA A 84 11.65 -3.85 5.95
C ALA A 84 10.40 -3.60 6.81
N THR A 85 9.67 -2.50 6.60
CA THR A 85 8.56 -2.10 7.48
C THR A 85 7.19 -2.18 6.82
N ILE A 86 7.10 -2.10 5.49
CA ILE A 86 5.83 -2.14 4.76
C ILE A 86 5.91 -3.02 3.51
N SER A 87 4.78 -3.61 3.13
CA SER A 87 4.68 -4.31 1.85
C SER A 87 4.44 -3.34 0.71
N THR A 88 4.87 -3.70 -0.51
CA THR A 88 4.61 -2.89 -1.72
C THR A 88 3.94 -3.72 -2.80
N VAL A 89 3.07 -3.08 -3.60
CA VAL A 89 2.41 -3.69 -4.77
C VAL A 89 2.44 -2.70 -5.93
N ASP A 90 2.89 -3.11 -7.11
CA ASP A 90 2.74 -2.34 -8.34
C ASP A 90 1.52 -2.79 -9.18
N ASP A 91 1.20 -2.01 -10.21
CA ASP A 91 0.17 -2.30 -11.21
C ASP A 91 -1.26 -2.48 -10.65
N VAL A 92 -1.65 -1.70 -9.64
CA VAL A 92 -3.02 -1.77 -9.05
C VAL A 92 -4.14 -1.23 -9.94
N ASP A 93 -3.81 -0.62 -11.08
CA ASP A 93 -4.77 -0.36 -12.15
C ASP A 93 -5.23 -1.66 -12.84
N LEU A 94 -4.45 -2.73 -12.74
CA LEU A 94 -4.79 -4.07 -13.21
C LEU A 94 -5.46 -4.92 -12.11
N ALA A 95 -6.27 -5.90 -12.53
CA ALA A 95 -6.96 -6.78 -11.59
C ALA A 95 -6.00 -7.60 -10.69
N PRO A 96 -4.88 -8.15 -11.20
CA PRO A 96 -3.91 -8.85 -10.35
C PRO A 96 -3.35 -7.96 -9.24
N GLY A 97 -2.91 -6.73 -9.55
CA GLY A 97 -2.38 -5.80 -8.56
C GLY A 97 -3.39 -5.47 -7.45
N ARG A 98 -4.68 -5.28 -7.80
CA ARG A 98 -5.74 -5.07 -6.79
C ARG A 98 -5.92 -6.27 -5.88
N ILE A 99 -5.94 -7.49 -6.43
CA ILE A 99 -6.07 -8.72 -5.63
C ILE A 99 -4.86 -8.87 -4.71
N THR A 100 -3.66 -8.71 -5.25
CA THR A 100 -2.40 -8.82 -4.51
C THR A 100 -2.31 -7.79 -3.38
N ALA A 101 -2.79 -6.56 -3.57
CA ALA A 101 -2.82 -5.55 -2.49
C ALA A 101 -3.65 -6.01 -1.28
N ILE A 102 -4.79 -6.66 -1.52
CA ILE A 102 -5.65 -7.20 -0.46
C ILE A 102 -5.01 -8.43 0.18
N LEU A 103 -4.46 -9.35 -0.62
CA LEU A 103 -3.78 -10.53 -0.11
C LEU A 103 -2.54 -10.16 0.72
N ALA A 104 -1.77 -9.16 0.29
CA ALA A 104 -0.59 -8.68 1.01
C ALA A 104 -0.97 -8.05 2.35
N LEU A 105 -2.06 -7.29 2.40
CA LEU A 105 -2.56 -6.77 3.67
C LEU A 105 -3.04 -7.92 4.57
N HIS A 106 -3.79 -8.87 4.00
CA HIS A 106 -4.26 -10.06 4.71
C HIS A 106 -3.09 -10.87 5.30
N ASP A 107 -2.00 -11.05 4.56
CA ASP A 107 -0.81 -11.74 5.06
C ASP A 107 -0.19 -11.00 6.26
N LEU A 108 0.02 -9.68 6.15
CA LEU A 108 0.58 -8.85 7.22
C LEU A 108 -0.27 -8.91 8.51
N ILE A 109 -1.59 -8.74 8.40
CA ILE A 109 -2.46 -8.77 9.59
C ILE A 109 -2.50 -10.15 10.26
N ASN A 110 -2.11 -11.21 9.55
CA ASN A 110 -2.00 -12.57 10.08
C ASN A 110 -0.57 -12.92 10.57
N GLY A 111 0.32 -11.92 10.70
CA GLY A 111 1.68 -12.10 11.20
C GLY A 111 2.72 -12.39 10.12
N GLY A 112 2.36 -12.21 8.85
CA GLY A 112 3.30 -12.20 7.73
C GLY A 112 4.32 -11.06 7.84
N HIS A 113 5.36 -11.13 7.01
CA HIS A 113 6.42 -10.13 6.98
C HIS A 113 6.28 -9.22 5.76
N PRO A 114 6.73 -7.95 5.85
CA PRO A 114 6.82 -7.07 4.69
C PRO A 114 7.49 -7.73 3.47
N ALA A 115 6.83 -7.61 2.32
CA ALA A 115 7.28 -8.18 1.05
C ALA A 115 6.86 -7.28 -0.13
N HIS A 116 7.44 -7.52 -1.31
CA HIS A 116 7.31 -6.62 -2.45
C HIS A 116 6.79 -7.37 -3.66
N TYR A 117 5.58 -7.05 -4.07
CA TYR A 117 4.84 -7.83 -5.04
C TYR A 117 4.61 -7.10 -6.35
N GLY A 118 4.48 -7.89 -7.41
CA GLY A 118 4.15 -7.43 -8.75
C GLY A 118 5.25 -7.76 -9.75
N THR A 119 5.36 -6.95 -10.79
CA THR A 119 6.29 -7.23 -11.91
C THR A 119 7.40 -6.21 -12.05
N GLY A 120 7.29 -5.08 -11.33
CA GLY A 120 8.25 -4.00 -11.35
C GLY A 120 9.57 -4.28 -10.63
N HIS A 121 10.54 -3.39 -10.81
CA HIS A 121 11.85 -3.50 -10.17
C HIS A 121 11.73 -3.59 -8.63
N GLY A 122 12.53 -4.47 -8.03
CA GLY A 122 12.54 -4.71 -6.59
C GLY A 122 11.37 -5.58 -6.08
N ALA A 123 10.49 -6.09 -6.94
CA ALA A 123 9.54 -7.12 -6.55
C ALA A 123 10.27 -8.45 -6.30
N THR A 124 9.88 -9.16 -5.25
CA THR A 124 10.40 -10.48 -4.87
C THR A 124 9.50 -11.63 -5.29
N SER A 125 8.23 -11.35 -5.61
CA SER A 125 7.25 -12.29 -6.13
C SER A 125 6.16 -11.56 -6.93
N VAL A 126 5.47 -12.25 -7.82
CA VAL A 126 4.31 -11.68 -8.54
C VAL A 126 3.12 -11.44 -7.60
N THR A 127 2.94 -12.32 -6.61
CA THR A 127 1.87 -12.24 -5.62
C THR A 127 2.26 -12.97 -4.32
N VAL A 128 1.39 -12.91 -3.32
CA VAL A 128 1.55 -13.62 -2.04
C VAL A 128 1.54 -15.14 -2.30
N PRO A 129 2.57 -15.87 -1.84
CA PRO A 129 2.59 -17.34 -1.93
C PRO A 129 1.38 -17.97 -1.21
N GLN A 130 0.87 -19.08 -1.76
CA GLN A 130 -0.19 -19.89 -1.14
C GLN A 130 0.40 -20.94 -0.21
#